data_AF-A0A1G8WZY5-F1
#
_entry.id   AF-A0A1G8WZY5-F1
#
_cell.length_a   1.000
_cell.length_b   1.000
_cell.length_c   1.000
_cell.angle_alpha   90.00
_cell.angle_beta   90.00
_cell.angle_gamma   90.00
#
_symmetry.space_group_name_H-M   'P 1'
#
loop_
_entity.id
_entity.type
_entity.pdbx_description
1 polymer ?
#
loop_
_entity_poly.entity_id
_entity_poly.type
_entity_poly.pdbx_seq_one_letter_code
_entity_poly.pdbx_strand_id
1 'polypeptide(L)'
;MPTTQDYEYLLECKNVIGVDYDEREDRVTVFVTQKESDDCLADEDHVAKRVADAGDDVTIDVVDAGYGEEREGFDALSIYETVPEAAPGREGRHRPVPAGVSESNANLTAGTAGPYPARVTDPGDGDVVWRDDIEPGDLVRLSNNHVYARSNEADPGAPIRQPSPRDGGTEDDAVGDLVGYVPIEEGVRVDVAARSAGPDRDAADYFELEDAWPTGVRRDDYETLRGETVTKTGRTTGVTDAEIEATSASVRVNFGDEHGPVLLREQLVTGSMSEGGDSGSPVFLEDGALVGLLFAGSAEQTICNRIGLVESELGVEILTAEPDANGSTDGSDEVAVHTTTLDHTVSVDLEPSSLSLESIRFEDRIRPGERVEAAVTVGAEPGTYWLAIEDERTTVTVPKNGDGDGSRGRATASILVSVPDDVDDSLTVRIRGGPVGSLE
;
A
#
# COMPACT_ATOMS: atom_id res chain seq x y z
N MET A 1 18.51 -12.17 -12.63
CA MET A 1 18.02 -11.40 -13.78
C MET A 1 18.32 -9.94 -13.48
N PRO A 2 18.57 -9.08 -14.48
CA PRO A 2 18.81 -7.67 -14.22
C PRO A 2 17.60 -7.04 -13.53
N THR A 3 17.84 -6.00 -12.77
CA THR A 3 16.83 -5.22 -12.04
C THR A 3 17.07 -3.74 -12.30
N THR A 4 16.11 -2.88 -11.97
CA THR A 4 16.31 -1.42 -12.05
C THR A 4 17.55 -0.96 -11.29
N GLN A 5 17.90 -1.62 -10.17
CA GLN A 5 19.07 -1.26 -9.38
C GLN A 5 20.40 -1.44 -10.13
N ASP A 6 20.47 -2.41 -11.05
CA ASP A 6 21.66 -2.62 -11.89
C ASP A 6 21.91 -1.44 -12.83
N TYR A 7 20.89 -0.62 -13.11
CA TYR A 7 20.96 0.56 -13.96
C TYR A 7 20.99 1.88 -13.19
N GLU A 8 21.00 1.88 -11.86
CA GLU A 8 21.03 3.09 -11.04
C GLU A 8 22.29 3.95 -11.23
N TYR A 9 23.38 3.39 -11.76
CA TYR A 9 24.56 4.18 -12.14
C TYR A 9 24.25 5.24 -13.21
N LEU A 10 23.16 5.09 -13.98
CA LEU A 10 22.70 6.10 -14.94
C LEU A 10 22.16 7.35 -14.25
N LEU A 11 21.78 7.26 -12.97
CA LEU A 11 21.41 8.41 -12.16
C LEU A 11 22.63 9.34 -11.91
N GLU A 12 23.86 8.92 -12.21
CA GLU A 12 25.04 9.80 -12.18
C GLU A 12 25.11 10.73 -13.40
N CYS A 13 24.41 10.41 -14.49
CA CYS A 13 24.37 11.25 -15.68
C CYS A 13 23.61 12.54 -15.40
N LYS A 14 24.11 13.63 -15.98
CA LYS A 14 23.45 14.93 -15.95
C LYS A 14 22.01 14.85 -16.47
N ASN A 15 21.11 15.58 -15.81
CA ASN A 15 19.68 15.64 -16.08
C ASN A 15 18.91 14.33 -15.81
N VAL A 16 19.55 13.21 -15.48
CA VAL A 16 18.83 11.95 -15.18
C VAL A 16 18.26 11.99 -13.77
N ILE A 17 16.93 11.86 -13.67
CA ILE A 17 16.18 11.92 -12.40
C ILE A 17 15.43 10.62 -12.11
N GLY A 18 15.38 9.68 -13.04
CA GLY A 18 14.79 8.37 -12.81
C GLY A 18 15.25 7.32 -13.80
N VAL A 19 15.20 6.06 -13.39
CA VAL A 19 15.48 4.90 -14.23
C VAL A 19 14.52 3.77 -13.89
N ASP A 20 14.09 3.01 -14.89
CA ASP A 20 13.29 1.79 -14.76
C ASP A 20 13.85 0.72 -15.70
N TYR A 21 13.92 -0.52 -15.26
CA TYR A 21 14.20 -1.67 -16.12
C TYR A 21 12.96 -2.56 -16.22
N ASP A 22 12.49 -2.73 -17.45
CA ASP A 22 11.39 -3.59 -17.82
C ASP A 22 11.95 -4.91 -18.36
N GLU A 23 11.91 -5.95 -17.53
CA GLU A 23 12.42 -7.29 -17.87
C GLU A 23 11.65 -7.96 -19.01
N ARG A 24 10.39 -7.57 -19.25
CA ARG A 24 9.53 -8.23 -20.24
C ARG A 24 9.86 -7.76 -21.65
N GLU A 25 10.23 -6.48 -21.76
CA GLU A 25 10.62 -5.84 -23.02
C GLU A 25 12.14 -5.70 -23.17
N ASP A 26 12.92 -6.11 -22.15
CA ASP A 26 14.36 -5.93 -22.06
C ASP A 26 14.78 -4.48 -22.37
N ARG A 27 14.14 -3.56 -21.64
CA ARG A 27 14.20 -2.11 -21.89
C ARG A 27 14.53 -1.34 -20.63
N VAL A 28 15.47 -0.41 -20.75
CA VAL A 28 15.76 0.62 -19.76
C VAL A 28 15.07 1.92 -20.18
N THR A 29 14.16 2.40 -19.34
CA THR A 29 13.56 3.74 -19.47
C THR A 29 14.32 4.70 -18.55
N VAL A 30 14.79 5.83 -19.10
CA VAL A 30 15.51 6.87 -18.36
C VAL A 30 14.74 8.17 -18.42
N PHE A 31 14.34 8.67 -17.25
CA PHE A 31 13.62 9.94 -17.11
C PHE A 31 14.63 11.07 -16.93
N VAL A 32 14.57 12.07 -17.82
CA VAL A 32 15.47 13.22 -17.81
C VAL A 32 14.72 14.54 -17.67
N THR A 33 15.35 15.54 -17.06
CA THR A 33 14.72 16.86 -16.90
C THR A 33 14.63 17.64 -18.22
N GLN A 34 15.51 17.34 -19.17
CA GLN A 34 15.53 17.88 -20.52
C GLN A 34 16.37 16.97 -21.43
N LYS A 35 15.96 16.84 -22.69
CA LYS A 35 16.75 16.15 -23.72
C LYS A 35 17.79 17.06 -24.37
N GLU A 36 19.00 16.54 -24.52
CA GLU A 36 20.06 17.16 -25.32
C GLU A 36 20.41 16.28 -26.52
N SER A 37 20.95 16.85 -27.59
CA SER A 37 21.43 16.06 -28.73
C SER A 37 22.74 15.34 -28.40
N ASP A 38 22.95 14.15 -28.95
CA ASP A 38 24.16 13.33 -28.74
C ASP A 38 25.48 14.10 -28.92
N ASP A 39 25.55 15.05 -29.86
CA ASP A 39 26.75 15.87 -30.11
C ASP A 39 27.06 16.90 -29.00
N CYS A 40 26.10 17.15 -28.11
CA CYS A 40 26.22 18.07 -26.97
C CYS A 40 26.49 17.35 -25.65
N LEU A 41 26.26 16.03 -25.59
CA LEU A 41 26.46 15.23 -24.39
C LEU A 41 27.94 14.82 -24.24
N ALA A 42 28.48 14.99 -23.04
CA ALA A 42 29.73 14.34 -22.67
C ALA A 42 29.52 12.82 -22.60
N ASP A 43 30.57 12.03 -22.81
CA ASP A 43 30.48 10.56 -22.77
C ASP A 43 29.95 10.06 -21.41
N GLU A 44 30.25 10.76 -20.32
CA GLU A 44 29.78 10.45 -18.95
C GLU A 44 28.29 10.74 -18.69
N ASP A 45 27.67 11.54 -19.56
CA ASP A 45 26.24 11.91 -19.51
C ASP A 45 25.42 11.21 -20.60
N HIS A 46 26.09 10.50 -21.51
CA HIS A 46 25.45 9.85 -22.64
C HIS A 46 24.98 8.44 -22.25
N VAL A 47 23.72 8.33 -21.82
CA VAL A 47 23.06 7.08 -21.38
C VAL A 47 23.41 5.88 -22.26
N ALA A 48 23.19 5.97 -23.58
CA ALA A 48 23.44 4.84 -24.47
C ALA A 48 24.90 4.38 -24.54
N LYS A 49 25.87 5.29 -24.40
CA LYS A 49 27.29 4.93 -24.35
C LYS A 49 27.60 4.23 -23.02
N ARG A 50 27.05 4.72 -21.91
CA ARG A 50 27.28 4.10 -20.59
C ARG A 50 26.68 2.71 -20.46
N VAL A 51 25.51 2.46 -21.04
CA VAL A 51 24.93 1.09 -21.12
C VAL A 51 25.81 0.18 -21.98
N ALA A 52 26.24 0.64 -23.15
CA ALA A 52 27.14 -0.14 -24.01
C ALA A 52 28.51 -0.43 -23.34
N ASP A 53 29.07 0.54 -22.60
CA ASP A 53 30.34 0.39 -21.86
C ASP A 53 30.21 -0.56 -20.66
N ALA A 54 29.02 -0.66 -20.05
CA ALA A 54 28.71 -1.67 -19.04
C ALA A 54 28.61 -3.09 -19.64
N GLY A 55 28.43 -3.19 -20.97
CA GLY A 55 28.35 -4.45 -21.70
C GLY A 55 26.93 -5.01 -21.85
N ASP A 56 25.92 -4.20 -21.58
CA ASP A 56 24.52 -4.58 -21.69
C ASP A 56 23.96 -4.30 -23.11
N ASP A 57 23.15 -5.23 -23.61
CA ASP A 57 22.47 -5.14 -24.91
C ASP A 57 20.96 -5.03 -24.68
N VAL A 58 20.51 -3.85 -24.23
CA VAL A 58 19.12 -3.55 -23.87
C VAL A 58 18.57 -2.40 -24.69
N THR A 59 17.25 -2.36 -24.88
CA THR A 59 16.60 -1.20 -25.52
C THR A 59 16.63 0.00 -24.57
N ILE A 60 16.99 1.17 -25.07
CA ILE A 60 17.04 2.39 -24.24
C ILE A 60 15.96 3.35 -24.72
N ASP A 61 15.10 3.78 -23.80
CA ASP A 61 14.13 4.82 -24.01
C ASP A 61 14.43 5.99 -23.08
N VAL A 62 14.54 7.20 -23.64
CA VAL A 62 14.81 8.42 -22.86
C VAL A 62 13.54 9.26 -22.88
N VAL A 63 12.97 9.52 -21.72
CA VAL A 63 11.71 10.24 -21.53
C VAL A 63 12.01 11.63 -20.95
N ASP A 64 11.43 12.66 -21.55
CA ASP A 64 11.57 14.04 -21.06
C ASP A 64 10.50 14.31 -20.02
N ALA A 65 10.91 14.78 -18.84
CA ALA A 65 10.01 15.10 -17.74
C ALA A 65 9.40 16.51 -17.82
N GLY A 66 9.71 17.27 -18.86
CA GLY A 66 9.04 18.53 -19.17
C GLY A 66 9.52 19.73 -18.35
N TYR A 67 10.67 19.64 -17.69
CA TYR A 67 11.23 20.78 -16.95
C TYR A 67 11.88 21.82 -17.89
N GLY A 68 12.55 21.37 -18.96
CA GLY A 68 13.27 22.26 -19.87
C GLY A 68 14.46 23.00 -19.23
N GLU A 69 14.87 22.54 -18.04
CA GLU A 69 16.00 23.02 -17.26
C GLU A 69 16.59 21.88 -16.43
N GLU A 70 17.78 22.10 -15.87
CA GLU A 70 18.45 21.12 -15.01
C GLU A 70 17.81 21.09 -13.61
N ARG A 71 17.48 19.89 -13.13
CA ARG A 71 16.96 19.64 -11.78
C ARG A 71 17.52 18.34 -11.21
N GLU A 72 17.41 18.18 -9.89
CA GLU A 72 17.93 17.02 -9.16
C GLU A 72 16.87 15.93 -8.89
N GLY A 73 15.60 16.17 -9.23
CA GLY A 73 14.51 15.20 -9.05
C GLY A 73 13.14 15.72 -9.50
N PHE A 74 12.13 14.85 -9.43
CA PHE A 74 10.71 15.21 -9.50
C PHE A 74 10.29 16.06 -8.30
N ASP A 75 9.20 16.82 -8.38
CA ASP A 75 8.77 17.64 -7.25
C ASP A 75 7.69 16.92 -6.43
N ALA A 76 7.89 16.81 -5.11
CA ALA A 76 6.83 16.37 -4.18
C ALA A 76 5.86 17.52 -3.81
N LEU A 77 6.34 18.77 -3.88
CA LEU A 77 5.67 19.95 -3.31
C LEU A 77 5.28 21.02 -4.35
N SER A 78 5.33 20.71 -5.64
CA SER A 78 5.13 21.72 -6.70
C SER A 78 3.67 21.95 -7.07
N ILE A 79 3.35 23.21 -7.35
CA ILE A 79 2.13 23.67 -8.01
C ILE A 79 2.44 23.87 -9.51
N TYR A 80 2.30 22.81 -10.31
CA TYR A 80 2.36 22.94 -11.76
C TYR A 80 1.15 23.76 -12.29
N GLU A 81 1.29 24.33 -13.50
CA GLU A 81 0.33 25.28 -14.06
C GLU A 81 -1.08 24.70 -14.22
N THR A 82 -1.97 25.14 -13.32
CA THR A 82 -3.45 25.09 -13.36
C THR A 82 -4.08 24.25 -14.48
N VAL A 83 -4.44 23.01 -14.16
CA VAL A 83 -5.64 22.36 -14.67
C VAL A 83 -6.84 23.23 -14.23
N PRO A 84 -7.87 23.40 -15.07
CA PRO A 84 -9.04 24.19 -14.72
C PRO A 84 -9.60 23.80 -13.34
N GLU A 85 -9.94 24.85 -12.57
CA GLU A 85 -10.58 24.89 -11.25
C GLU A 85 -11.06 23.51 -10.73
N ALA A 86 -10.53 23.11 -9.57
CA ALA A 86 -10.80 21.81 -8.96
C ALA A 86 -12.26 21.39 -9.06
N ALA A 87 -12.49 20.11 -9.38
CA ALA A 87 -13.85 19.57 -9.52
C ALA A 87 -14.69 20.02 -8.31
N PRO A 88 -15.79 20.78 -8.56
CA PRO A 88 -16.45 21.54 -7.52
C PRO A 88 -16.96 20.62 -6.40
N GLY A 89 -16.66 20.98 -5.15
CA GLY A 89 -17.14 20.26 -3.97
C GLY A 89 -16.05 19.53 -3.17
N ARG A 90 -14.84 19.35 -3.71
CA ARG A 90 -13.73 18.65 -3.01
C ARG A 90 -13.04 19.47 -1.92
N GLU A 91 -13.09 20.79 -2.05
CA GLU A 91 -12.54 21.76 -1.09
C GLU A 91 -13.50 22.05 0.08
N GLY A 92 -14.75 21.56 -0.02
CA GLY A 92 -15.78 21.76 0.98
C GLY A 92 -15.60 20.90 2.22
N ARG A 93 -16.41 21.18 3.24
CA ARG A 93 -16.48 20.38 4.45
C ARG A 93 -17.32 19.10 4.21
N HIS A 94 -16.72 17.95 4.45
CA HIS A 94 -17.32 16.62 4.33
C HIS A 94 -17.36 15.92 5.68
N ARG A 95 -18.53 15.40 6.08
CA ARG A 95 -18.69 14.58 7.29
C ARG A 95 -19.75 13.50 7.00
N PRO A 96 -19.40 12.20 7.00
CA PRO A 96 -18.04 11.66 7.13
C PRO A 96 -17.11 12.12 6.00
N VAL A 97 -15.80 12.01 6.21
CA VAL A 97 -14.76 12.38 5.23
C VAL A 97 -14.54 11.22 4.25
N PRO A 98 -14.81 11.36 2.95
CA PRO A 98 -14.40 10.38 1.94
C PRO A 98 -12.95 10.61 1.51
N ALA A 99 -12.33 9.64 0.83
CA ALA A 99 -11.05 9.87 0.16
C ALA A 99 -11.19 10.75 -1.09
N GLY A 100 -10.11 11.41 -1.53
CA GLY A 100 -10.09 12.28 -2.72
C GLY A 100 -10.55 13.73 -2.48
N VAL A 101 -10.88 14.09 -1.23
CA VAL A 101 -11.23 15.47 -0.84
C VAL A 101 -10.08 16.15 -0.12
N SER A 102 -10.20 17.47 0.06
CA SER A 102 -9.20 18.29 0.75
C SER A 102 -9.01 17.86 2.20
N GLU A 103 -7.79 17.50 2.57
CA GLU A 103 -7.39 17.22 3.95
C GLU A 103 -5.86 17.36 4.10
N SER A 104 -5.40 18.02 5.17
CA SER A 104 -3.98 18.15 5.43
C SER A 104 -3.68 18.42 6.89
N ASN A 105 -2.39 18.38 7.25
CA ASN A 105 -1.95 18.97 8.51
C ASN A 105 -2.42 20.43 8.63
N ALA A 106 -2.80 20.84 9.85
CA ALA A 106 -3.25 22.20 10.16
C ALA A 106 -2.23 23.30 9.82
N ASN A 107 -0.94 22.95 9.77
CA ASN A 107 0.16 23.86 9.45
C ASN A 107 0.73 23.64 8.03
N LEU A 108 -0.02 22.96 7.15
CA LEU A 108 0.28 22.83 5.73
C LEU A 108 -0.70 23.66 4.89
N THR A 109 -0.42 23.85 3.61
CA THR A 109 -1.31 24.50 2.66
C THR A 109 -2.52 23.64 2.31
N ALA A 110 -2.32 22.52 1.62
CA ALA A 110 -3.36 21.58 1.20
C ALA A 110 -2.77 20.21 0.85
N GLY A 111 -3.64 19.20 0.87
CA GLY A 111 -3.37 17.84 0.39
C GLY A 111 -4.67 17.07 0.26
N THR A 112 -4.57 15.78 -0.08
CA THR A 112 -5.71 14.91 -0.30
C THR A 112 -5.86 13.88 0.83
N ALA A 113 -7.10 13.68 1.27
CA ALA A 113 -7.48 12.54 2.11
C ALA A 113 -7.30 11.24 1.32
N GLY A 114 -6.37 10.39 1.74
CA GLY A 114 -6.05 9.13 1.08
C GLY A 114 -6.90 7.95 1.58
N PRO A 115 -6.44 6.70 1.37
CA PRO A 115 -7.17 5.49 1.73
C PRO A 115 -7.63 5.43 3.19
N TYR A 116 -8.88 5.00 3.38
CA TYR A 116 -9.49 4.62 4.64
C TYR A 116 -10.54 3.53 4.36
N PRO A 117 -10.69 2.51 5.22
CA PRO A 117 -9.93 2.28 6.44
C PRO A 117 -8.61 1.55 6.19
N ALA A 118 -7.58 1.93 6.96
CA ALA A 118 -6.41 1.10 7.17
C ALA A 118 -6.32 0.70 8.64
N ARG A 119 -5.87 -0.53 8.91
CA ARG A 119 -5.70 -1.09 10.25
C ARG A 119 -4.21 -1.21 10.55
N VAL A 120 -3.78 -0.73 11.70
CA VAL A 120 -2.40 -0.91 12.17
C VAL A 120 -2.15 -2.40 12.42
N THR A 121 -1.09 -2.96 11.86
CA THR A 121 -0.70 -4.36 12.03
C THR A 121 0.52 -4.49 12.93
N ASP A 122 1.53 -3.63 12.73
CA ASP A 122 2.74 -3.60 13.55
C ASP A 122 3.26 -2.16 13.71
N PRO A 123 2.95 -1.47 14.82
CA PRO A 123 3.47 -0.14 15.07
C PRO A 123 4.93 -0.13 15.57
N GLY A 124 5.60 -1.30 15.67
CA GLY A 124 6.92 -1.44 16.29
C GLY A 124 8.03 -1.99 15.40
N ASP A 125 7.76 -2.27 14.12
CA ASP A 125 8.79 -2.74 13.18
C ASP A 125 9.34 -1.59 12.31
N GLY A 126 10.65 -1.58 12.09
CA GLY A 126 11.35 -0.58 11.27
C GLY A 126 11.56 0.81 11.90
N ASP A 127 11.95 1.77 11.07
CA ASP A 127 12.24 3.17 11.44
C ASP A 127 10.97 4.06 11.45
N VAL A 128 9.78 3.44 11.56
CA VAL A 128 8.49 4.15 11.54
C VAL A 128 8.30 4.93 12.85
N VAL A 129 7.83 6.17 12.73
CA VAL A 129 7.45 6.97 13.89
C VAL A 129 5.98 6.72 14.16
N TRP A 130 5.65 6.14 15.31
CA TRP A 130 4.29 6.00 15.81
C TRP A 130 4.10 6.75 17.14
N ARG A 131 2.89 7.23 17.40
CA ARG A 131 2.48 7.76 18.70
C ARG A 131 2.38 6.59 19.69
N ASP A 132 2.86 6.78 20.92
CA ASP A 132 3.02 5.71 21.93
C ASP A 132 1.72 4.98 22.34
N ASP A 133 0.55 5.57 22.05
CA ASP A 133 -0.77 5.05 22.39
C ASP A 133 -1.46 4.32 21.22
N ILE A 134 -0.76 4.11 20.10
CA ILE A 134 -1.27 3.35 18.96
C ILE A 134 -0.97 1.87 19.14
N GLU A 135 -2.00 1.05 18.98
CA GLU A 135 -1.94 -0.39 19.12
C GLU A 135 -2.31 -1.11 17.82
N PRO A 136 -1.79 -2.33 17.57
CA PRO A 136 -2.30 -3.17 16.49
C PRO A 136 -3.82 -3.31 16.57
N GLY A 137 -4.50 -3.10 15.44
CA GLY A 137 -5.96 -3.09 15.34
C GLY A 137 -6.57 -1.69 15.25
N ASP A 138 -5.83 -0.64 15.61
CA ASP A 138 -6.33 0.74 15.49
C ASP A 138 -6.59 1.12 14.03
N LEU A 139 -7.67 1.88 13.81
CA LEU A 139 -8.02 2.40 12.50
C LEU A 139 -7.39 3.76 12.24
N VAL A 140 -6.80 3.88 11.06
CA VAL A 140 -6.15 5.10 10.58
C VAL A 140 -6.59 5.44 9.16
N ARG A 141 -6.44 6.72 8.81
CA ARG A 141 -6.50 7.20 7.42
C ARG A 141 -5.10 7.53 6.95
N LEU A 142 -4.78 7.15 5.73
CA LEU A 142 -3.48 7.36 5.12
C LEU A 142 -3.47 8.62 4.24
N SER A 143 -2.30 9.25 4.14
CA SER A 143 -1.92 10.24 3.12
C SER A 143 -0.38 10.26 3.05
N ASN A 144 0.22 11.22 2.36
CA ASN A 144 1.69 11.32 2.34
C ASN A 144 2.26 11.90 3.65
N ASN A 145 3.52 11.56 3.95
CA ASN A 145 4.27 12.20 5.02
C ASN A 145 4.34 13.70 4.79
N HIS A 146 4.68 14.17 3.60
CA HIS A 146 4.74 15.61 3.37
C HIS A 146 3.38 16.32 3.54
N VAL A 147 2.27 15.58 3.50
CA VAL A 147 0.90 16.09 3.72
C VAL A 147 0.50 16.11 5.20
N TYR A 148 0.68 15.01 5.93
CA TYR A 148 0.27 14.92 7.34
C TYR A 148 1.40 15.19 8.34
N ALA A 149 2.61 14.72 8.05
CA ALA A 149 3.79 14.90 8.88
C ALA A 149 4.66 16.11 8.47
N ARG A 150 4.28 16.83 7.40
CA ARG A 150 4.97 18.04 6.90
C ARG A 150 6.46 17.78 6.66
N SER A 151 6.78 16.69 5.96
CA SER A 151 8.15 16.29 5.65
C SER A 151 8.97 16.09 6.94
N ASN A 152 8.45 15.27 7.86
CA ASN A 152 8.99 15.01 9.19
C ASN A 152 8.97 16.20 10.18
N GLU A 153 8.49 17.39 9.81
CA GLU A 153 8.47 18.56 10.72
C GLU A 153 7.38 18.49 11.81
N ALA A 154 6.32 17.72 11.61
CA ALA A 154 5.20 17.64 12.54
C ALA A 154 5.43 16.56 13.60
N ASP A 155 5.28 16.95 14.86
CA ASP A 155 5.25 16.00 15.97
C ASP A 155 3.98 15.11 15.90
N PRO A 156 4.07 13.82 16.28
CA PRO A 156 2.88 13.01 16.53
C PRO A 156 1.90 13.72 17.47
N GLY A 157 0.61 13.64 17.15
CA GLY A 157 -0.45 14.41 17.80
C GLY A 157 -0.77 15.76 17.14
N ALA A 158 -0.05 16.16 16.09
CA ALA A 158 -0.40 17.35 15.33
C ALA A 158 -1.79 17.22 14.67
N PRO A 159 -2.64 18.26 14.72
CA PRO A 159 -4.01 18.17 14.22
C PRO A 159 -4.06 18.14 12.69
N ILE A 160 -4.93 17.27 12.16
CA ILE A 160 -5.28 17.17 10.74
C ILE A 160 -6.68 17.74 10.52
N ARG A 161 -6.84 18.55 9.46
CA ARG A 161 -8.07 19.31 9.18
C ARG A 161 -8.70 18.90 7.86
N GLN A 162 -10.03 18.80 7.87
CA GLN A 162 -10.86 18.62 6.68
C GLN A 162 -11.98 19.68 6.69
N PRO A 163 -11.95 20.66 5.77
CA PRO A 163 -11.00 20.81 4.66
C PRO A 163 -9.61 21.31 5.12
N SER A 164 -8.64 21.29 4.21
CA SER A 164 -7.29 21.83 4.46
C SER A 164 -7.30 23.35 4.75
N PRO A 165 -6.25 23.92 5.35
CA PRO A 165 -6.19 25.37 5.65
C PRO A 165 -6.38 26.28 4.43
N ARG A 166 -5.81 25.94 3.26
CA ARG A 166 -6.00 26.70 2.01
C ARG A 166 -7.46 26.76 1.57
N ASP A 167 -8.23 25.73 1.90
CA ASP A 167 -9.62 25.54 1.48
C ASP A 167 -10.63 26.04 2.53
N GLY A 168 -10.14 26.78 3.53
CA GLY A 168 -10.96 27.44 4.55
C GLY A 168 -11.11 26.65 5.85
N GLY A 169 -10.35 25.55 6.03
CA GLY A 169 -10.38 24.74 7.25
C GLY A 169 -9.91 25.50 8.50
N THR A 170 -10.70 25.41 9.56
CA THR A 170 -10.44 26.07 10.85
C THR A 170 -10.07 25.06 11.94
N GLU A 171 -9.84 25.53 13.17
CA GLU A 171 -9.62 24.64 14.33
C GLU A 171 -10.82 23.74 14.63
N ASP A 172 -12.04 24.21 14.30
CA ASP A 172 -13.28 23.43 14.47
C ASP A 172 -13.42 22.29 13.43
N ASP A 173 -12.54 22.27 12.43
CA ASP A 173 -12.54 21.30 11.33
C ASP A 173 -11.51 20.19 11.51
N ALA A 174 -10.90 20.08 12.70
CA ALA A 174 -10.05 18.95 13.06
C ALA A 174 -10.83 17.63 12.95
N VAL A 175 -10.25 16.64 12.27
CA VAL A 175 -10.86 15.31 12.05
C VAL A 175 -10.09 14.17 12.69
N GLY A 176 -8.80 14.39 12.97
CA GLY A 176 -7.93 13.47 13.67
C GLY A 176 -6.58 14.13 13.93
N ASP A 177 -5.66 13.34 14.48
CA ASP A 177 -4.30 13.77 14.76
C ASP A 177 -3.34 12.88 13.97
N LEU A 178 -2.17 13.40 13.60
CA LEU A 178 -1.06 12.60 13.10
C LEU A 178 -0.71 11.54 14.15
N VAL A 179 -0.70 10.27 13.74
CA VAL A 179 -0.40 9.15 14.65
C VAL A 179 0.78 8.30 14.22
N GLY A 180 1.13 8.30 12.93
CA GLY A 180 2.38 7.70 12.51
C GLY A 180 2.81 8.12 11.11
N TYR A 181 4.08 7.90 10.77
CA TYR A 181 4.64 8.16 9.45
C TYR A 181 5.97 7.43 9.25
N VAL A 182 6.28 7.14 7.99
CA VAL A 182 7.62 6.69 7.58
C VAL A 182 8.50 7.93 7.38
N PRO A 183 9.64 8.08 8.09
CA PRO A 183 10.50 9.24 7.93
C PRO A 183 11.07 9.37 6.52
N ILE A 184 11.04 10.59 5.98
CA ILE A 184 11.73 10.93 4.73
C ILE A 184 13.23 11.08 5.03
N GLU A 185 14.00 10.05 4.75
CA GLU A 185 15.46 10.02 4.91
C GLU A 185 16.14 9.12 3.88
N GLU A 186 17.47 9.02 3.90
CA GLU A 186 18.21 8.21 2.95
C GLU A 186 17.80 6.73 3.06
N GLY A 187 17.35 6.15 1.94
CA GLY A 187 16.91 4.76 1.88
C GLY A 187 15.41 4.56 2.06
N VAL A 188 14.64 5.63 2.31
CA VAL A 188 13.17 5.56 2.34
C VAL A 188 12.61 5.04 1.02
N ARG A 189 11.59 4.18 1.10
CA ARG A 189 10.92 3.60 -0.07
C ARG A 189 9.55 4.21 -0.34
N VAL A 190 8.92 4.81 0.66
CA VAL A 190 7.58 5.38 0.53
C VAL A 190 7.43 6.72 1.24
N ASP A 191 6.59 7.58 0.66
CA ASP A 191 6.12 8.80 1.30
C ASP A 191 4.70 8.59 1.85
N VAL A 192 4.61 8.24 3.14
CA VAL A 192 3.32 7.94 3.79
C VAL A 192 3.26 8.35 5.26
N ALA A 193 2.08 8.79 5.66
CA ALA A 193 1.70 9.04 7.04
C ALA A 193 0.25 8.61 7.31
N ALA A 194 -0.04 8.41 8.58
CA ALA A 194 -1.32 8.00 9.13
C ALA A 194 -1.83 9.03 10.13
N ARG A 195 -3.14 9.32 10.06
CA ARG A 195 -3.86 10.03 11.11
C ARG A 195 -4.89 9.14 11.78
N SER A 196 -5.23 9.44 13.04
CA SER A 196 -6.33 8.75 13.73
C SER A 196 -7.62 8.89 12.94
N ALA A 197 -8.40 7.81 12.87
CA ALA A 197 -9.63 7.75 12.10
C ALA A 197 -10.74 7.01 12.87
N GLY A 198 -11.97 7.11 12.38
CA GLY A 198 -13.07 6.33 12.91
C GLY A 198 -14.36 6.49 12.11
N PRO A 199 -15.24 5.49 12.12
CA PRO A 199 -16.40 5.40 11.22
C PRO A 199 -17.43 6.53 11.41
N ASP A 200 -17.45 7.18 12.59
CA ASP A 200 -18.31 8.35 12.82
C ASP A 200 -17.81 9.62 12.09
N ARG A 201 -16.56 9.64 11.66
CA ARG A 201 -15.85 10.81 11.10
C ARG A 201 -15.37 10.57 9.67
N ASP A 202 -15.10 9.33 9.32
CA ASP A 202 -14.50 8.89 8.07
C ASP A 202 -15.44 7.97 7.32
N ALA A 203 -15.36 8.00 5.99
CA ALA A 203 -16.09 7.12 5.09
C ALA A 203 -15.08 6.33 4.27
N ALA A 204 -15.42 5.07 4.00
CA ALA A 204 -14.69 4.19 3.09
C ALA A 204 -14.90 4.56 1.61
N ASP A 205 -15.78 5.52 1.32
CA ASP A 205 -16.07 6.00 -0.03
C ASP A 205 -14.94 6.86 -0.61
N TYR A 206 -14.87 6.85 -1.95
CA TYR A 206 -13.93 7.63 -2.73
C TYR A 206 -14.69 8.66 -3.56
N PHE A 207 -14.37 9.95 -3.37
CA PHE A 207 -15.19 11.04 -3.90
C PHE A 207 -15.24 11.03 -5.44
N GLU A 208 -16.47 11.02 -5.98
CA GLU A 208 -16.80 10.89 -7.42
C GLU A 208 -16.34 9.58 -8.10
N LEU A 209 -15.94 8.57 -7.33
CA LEU A 209 -15.82 7.21 -7.82
C LEU A 209 -17.11 6.43 -7.50
N GLU A 210 -17.31 5.31 -8.18
CA GLU A 210 -18.48 4.46 -7.95
C GLU A 210 -18.38 3.75 -6.59
N ASP A 211 -19.52 3.53 -5.92
CA ASP A 211 -19.61 2.85 -4.62
C ASP A 211 -18.98 1.43 -4.61
N ALA A 212 -18.72 0.86 -5.79
CA ALA A 212 -18.07 -0.44 -5.94
C ALA A 212 -16.54 -0.39 -5.70
N TRP A 213 -15.96 0.79 -5.54
CA TRP A 213 -14.51 0.98 -5.39
C TRP A 213 -14.13 1.20 -3.91
N PRO A 214 -13.07 0.56 -3.41
CA PRO A 214 -12.20 -0.41 -4.10
C PRO A 214 -12.81 -1.80 -4.19
N THR A 215 -12.47 -2.52 -5.26
CA THR A 215 -12.78 -3.96 -5.40
C THR A 215 -11.72 -4.86 -4.78
N GLY A 216 -10.54 -4.31 -4.48
CA GLY A 216 -9.40 -5.03 -3.89
C GLY A 216 -8.19 -4.13 -3.64
N VAL A 217 -7.09 -4.72 -3.16
CA VAL A 217 -5.79 -4.07 -2.97
C VAL A 217 -4.73 -4.92 -3.66
N ARG A 218 -3.98 -4.32 -4.59
CA ARG A 218 -2.89 -4.98 -5.33
C ARG A 218 -1.61 -4.94 -4.50
N ARG A 219 -1.12 -6.09 -4.04
CA ARG A 219 0.09 -6.19 -3.22
C ARG A 219 1.34 -6.65 -3.98
N ASP A 220 1.13 -7.40 -5.06
CA ASP A 220 2.18 -8.09 -5.81
C ASP A 220 1.97 -7.97 -7.34
N ASP A 221 2.85 -8.61 -8.12
CA ASP A 221 2.94 -8.64 -9.59
C ASP A 221 2.77 -7.26 -10.29
N TYR A 222 3.50 -6.27 -9.81
CA TYR A 222 3.50 -4.93 -10.39
C TYR A 222 4.10 -4.89 -11.80
N GLU A 223 5.00 -5.80 -12.13
CA GLU A 223 5.64 -5.92 -13.45
C GLU A 223 4.64 -6.16 -14.59
N THR A 224 3.43 -6.62 -14.29
CA THR A 224 2.39 -6.82 -15.31
C THR A 224 1.60 -5.58 -15.65
N LEU A 225 1.79 -4.47 -14.92
CA LEU A 225 0.92 -3.31 -15.00
C LEU A 225 1.40 -2.24 -15.99
N ARG A 226 2.58 -2.39 -16.60
CA ARG A 226 3.05 -1.41 -17.59
C ARG A 226 2.06 -1.34 -18.77
N GLY A 227 1.62 -0.14 -19.11
CA GLY A 227 0.63 0.12 -20.15
C GLY A 227 -0.83 -0.02 -19.69
N GLU A 228 -1.09 -0.50 -18.48
CA GLU A 228 -2.45 -0.47 -17.91
C GLU A 228 -2.85 0.98 -17.57
N THR A 229 -4.13 1.28 -17.73
CA THR A 229 -4.69 2.59 -17.34
C THR A 229 -5.02 2.57 -15.85
N VAL A 230 -4.58 3.61 -15.14
CA VAL A 230 -4.95 3.85 -13.75
C VAL A 230 -5.77 5.11 -13.60
N THR A 231 -6.66 5.13 -12.62
CA THR A 231 -7.52 6.26 -12.26
C THR A 231 -7.22 6.70 -10.84
N LYS A 232 -7.14 8.00 -10.61
CA LYS A 232 -6.94 8.59 -9.26
C LYS A 232 -8.10 9.50 -8.91
N THR A 233 -8.37 9.68 -7.61
CA THR A 233 -9.28 10.73 -7.11
C THR A 233 -8.53 11.68 -6.16
N GLY A 234 -8.49 12.97 -6.50
CA GLY A 234 -7.67 13.97 -5.80
C GLY A 234 -8.36 15.30 -5.63
N ARG A 235 -7.91 16.09 -4.64
CA ARG A 235 -8.56 17.38 -4.30
C ARG A 235 -8.40 18.46 -5.38
N THR A 236 -7.33 18.44 -6.18
CA THR A 236 -7.02 19.50 -7.15
C THR A 236 -7.58 19.11 -8.50
N THR A 237 -7.17 17.99 -9.07
CA THR A 237 -7.56 17.65 -10.45
C THR A 237 -8.81 16.75 -10.53
N GLY A 238 -9.35 16.33 -9.39
CA GLY A 238 -10.56 15.51 -9.34
C GLY A 238 -10.30 14.05 -9.70
N VAL A 239 -11.17 13.45 -10.54
CA VAL A 239 -10.92 12.12 -11.12
C VAL A 239 -10.20 12.29 -12.45
N THR A 240 -9.02 11.69 -12.58
CA THR A 240 -8.23 11.66 -13.82
C THR A 240 -7.57 10.30 -13.98
N ASP A 241 -7.11 10.03 -15.19
CA ASP A 241 -6.50 8.77 -15.58
C ASP A 241 -5.22 8.99 -16.40
N ALA A 242 -4.33 8.01 -16.36
CA ALA A 242 -3.16 7.90 -17.22
C ALA A 242 -2.68 6.45 -17.33
N GLU A 243 -1.89 6.16 -18.36
CA GLU A 243 -1.22 4.86 -18.51
C GLU A 243 0.04 4.78 -17.62
N ILE A 244 0.31 3.59 -17.09
CA ILE A 244 1.55 3.31 -16.35
C ILE A 244 2.72 3.19 -17.35
N GLU A 245 3.71 4.06 -17.19
CA GLU A 245 4.92 4.12 -18.01
C GLU A 245 6.06 3.29 -17.42
N ALA A 246 6.16 3.18 -16.10
CA ALA A 246 7.14 2.36 -15.40
C ALA A 246 6.54 1.79 -14.11
N THR A 247 6.96 0.58 -13.74
CA THR A 247 6.39 -0.12 -12.58
C THR A 247 7.38 -0.26 -11.44
N SER A 248 8.70 -0.24 -11.70
CA SER A 248 9.77 -0.50 -10.72
C SER A 248 10.82 0.60 -10.73
N ALA A 249 10.40 1.85 -10.93
CA ALA A 249 11.33 2.95 -11.16
C ALA A 249 12.10 3.32 -9.89
N SER A 250 13.40 3.59 -10.04
CA SER A 250 14.23 4.30 -9.08
C SER A 250 14.26 5.77 -9.47
N VAL A 251 13.64 6.63 -8.67
CA VAL A 251 13.42 8.06 -8.98
C VAL A 251 13.95 8.95 -7.86
N ARG A 252 14.52 10.10 -8.23
CA ARG A 252 14.84 11.17 -7.28
C ARG A 252 13.64 12.08 -7.14
N VAL A 253 13.25 12.37 -5.90
CA VAL A 253 12.15 13.28 -5.57
C VAL A 253 12.66 14.34 -4.62
N ASN A 254 12.40 15.60 -4.94
CA ASN A 254 12.77 16.75 -4.15
C ASN A 254 11.67 17.08 -3.13
N PHE A 255 12.01 16.97 -1.84
CA PHE A 255 11.13 17.29 -0.71
C PHE A 255 11.35 18.70 -0.14
N GLY A 256 11.90 19.61 -0.96
CA GLY A 256 12.19 20.98 -0.59
C GLY A 256 13.55 21.14 0.08
N ASP A 257 13.87 22.36 0.52
CA ASP A 257 15.22 22.75 0.99
C ASP A 257 15.70 21.94 2.21
N GLU A 258 14.81 21.36 3.01
CA GLU A 258 15.16 20.64 4.24
C GLU A 258 15.74 19.24 3.98
N HIS A 259 15.18 18.51 3.01
CA HIS A 259 15.57 17.13 2.69
C HIS A 259 16.26 17.00 1.33
N GLY A 260 15.99 17.92 0.41
CA GLY A 260 16.54 17.89 -0.95
C GLY A 260 16.05 16.68 -1.76
N PRO A 261 16.82 16.27 -2.78
CA PRO A 261 16.50 15.10 -3.59
C PRO A 261 16.76 13.79 -2.82
N VAL A 262 15.72 12.99 -2.66
CA VAL A 262 15.75 11.66 -2.04
C VAL A 262 15.52 10.61 -3.12
N LEU A 263 16.30 9.53 -3.13
CA LEU A 263 16.12 8.40 -4.04
C LEU A 263 15.09 7.42 -3.48
N LEU A 264 13.97 7.25 -4.17
CA LEU A 264 12.95 6.24 -3.86
C LEU A 264 12.98 5.16 -4.94
N ARG A 265 12.95 3.89 -4.52
CA ARG A 265 12.99 2.72 -5.39
C ARG A 265 11.62 2.07 -5.48
N GLU A 266 11.37 1.36 -6.59
CA GLU A 266 10.12 0.61 -6.83
C GLU A 266 8.88 1.49 -6.87
N GLN A 267 9.00 2.64 -7.53
CA GLN A 267 7.91 3.57 -7.74
C GLN A 267 7.14 3.23 -9.03
N LEU A 268 5.84 3.51 -9.00
CA LEU A 268 5.04 3.59 -10.21
C LEU A 268 5.23 4.97 -10.84
N VAL A 269 5.46 5.01 -12.14
CA VAL A 269 5.44 6.24 -12.94
C VAL A 269 4.33 6.11 -13.96
N THR A 270 3.46 7.09 -14.01
CA THR A 270 2.39 7.20 -15.00
C THR A 270 2.59 8.45 -15.84
N GLY A 271 1.86 8.55 -16.95
CA GLY A 271 1.68 9.83 -17.63
C GLY A 271 1.05 10.89 -16.71
N SER A 272 1.02 12.13 -17.19
CA SER A 272 0.48 13.27 -16.44
C SER A 272 -1.00 13.08 -16.09
N MET A 273 -1.29 12.99 -14.78
CA MET A 273 -2.66 12.91 -14.28
C MET A 273 -2.87 13.71 -12.98
N SER A 274 -1.94 14.56 -12.56
CA SER A 274 -2.01 15.21 -11.25
C SER A 274 -1.35 16.58 -11.19
N GLU A 275 -1.75 17.35 -10.19
CA GLU A 275 -1.11 18.62 -9.84
C GLU A 275 -0.82 18.75 -8.35
N GLY A 276 -0.11 19.83 -8.00
CA GLY A 276 0.08 20.23 -6.61
C GLY A 276 -1.22 20.24 -5.82
N GLY A 277 -1.22 19.53 -4.69
CA GLY A 277 -2.38 19.32 -3.84
C GLY A 277 -3.04 17.96 -4.00
N ASP A 278 -2.82 17.24 -5.10
CA ASP A 278 -3.30 15.85 -5.25
C ASP A 278 -2.48 14.83 -4.44
N SER A 279 -1.37 15.24 -3.81
CA SER A 279 -0.60 14.39 -2.90
C SER A 279 -1.50 13.73 -1.85
N GLY A 280 -1.39 12.41 -1.73
CA GLY A 280 -2.24 11.57 -0.91
C GLY A 280 -3.40 10.93 -1.67
N SER A 281 -3.54 11.22 -2.97
CA SER A 281 -4.59 10.62 -3.80
C SER A 281 -4.39 9.10 -3.94
N PRO A 282 -5.42 8.30 -3.69
CA PRO A 282 -5.44 6.88 -4.02
C PRO A 282 -5.52 6.69 -5.53
N VAL A 283 -4.82 5.68 -6.03
CA VAL A 283 -4.72 5.32 -7.45
C VAL A 283 -5.16 3.88 -7.64
N PHE A 284 -6.03 3.65 -8.63
CA PHE A 284 -6.70 2.37 -8.87
C PHE A 284 -6.51 1.90 -10.31
N LEU A 285 -6.56 0.60 -10.52
CA LEU A 285 -6.76 0.01 -11.85
C LEU A 285 -8.22 0.16 -12.30
N GLU A 286 -8.49 -0.05 -13.58
CA GLU A 286 -9.86 0.02 -14.14
C GLU A 286 -10.85 -0.94 -13.46
N ASP A 287 -10.38 -2.07 -12.92
CA ASP A 287 -11.19 -3.03 -12.19
C ASP A 287 -11.52 -2.61 -10.75
N GLY A 288 -11.01 -1.45 -10.30
CA GLY A 288 -11.21 -0.89 -8.97
C GLY A 288 -10.20 -1.35 -7.92
N ALA A 289 -9.18 -2.13 -8.28
CA ALA A 289 -8.13 -2.52 -7.35
C ALA A 289 -7.23 -1.32 -7.01
N LEU A 290 -7.08 -1.00 -5.73
CA LEU A 290 -6.14 0.02 -5.25
C LEU A 290 -4.72 -0.47 -5.52
N VAL A 291 -3.91 0.37 -6.18
CA VAL A 291 -2.57 -0.01 -6.66
C VAL A 291 -1.47 0.94 -6.22
N GLY A 292 -1.79 2.21 -5.95
CA GLY A 292 -0.80 3.18 -5.52
C GLY A 292 -1.32 4.36 -4.71
N LEU A 293 -0.36 5.11 -4.17
CA LEU A 293 -0.56 6.36 -3.43
C LEU A 293 0.31 7.45 -4.05
N LEU A 294 -0.33 8.42 -4.70
CA LEU A 294 0.32 9.52 -5.40
C LEU A 294 1.07 10.43 -4.42
N PHE A 295 2.32 10.80 -4.75
CA PHE A 295 3.12 11.69 -3.88
C PHE A 295 4.03 12.72 -4.57
N ALA A 296 4.32 12.56 -5.87
CA ALA A 296 5.19 13.48 -6.60
C ALA A 296 4.86 13.49 -8.09
N GLY A 297 5.49 14.37 -8.85
CA GLY A 297 5.32 14.42 -10.30
C GLY A 297 6.13 15.50 -10.99
N SER A 298 5.84 15.64 -12.28
CA SER A 298 6.26 16.71 -13.18
C SER A 298 5.04 17.21 -13.97
N ALA A 299 5.24 18.05 -14.98
CA ALA A 299 4.18 18.39 -15.93
C ALA A 299 3.76 17.19 -16.80
N GLU A 300 4.66 16.20 -16.98
CA GLU A 300 4.51 15.09 -17.93
C GLU A 300 4.30 13.73 -17.24
N GLN A 301 4.72 13.57 -15.99
CA GLN A 301 4.60 12.32 -15.24
C GLN A 301 4.01 12.52 -13.84
N THR A 302 3.35 11.48 -13.34
CA THR A 302 2.91 11.36 -11.96
C THR A 302 3.63 10.17 -11.32
N ILE A 303 4.12 10.35 -10.09
CA ILE A 303 4.84 9.34 -9.32
C ILE A 303 3.97 8.86 -8.16
N CYS A 304 3.81 7.54 -8.05
CA CYS A 304 3.02 6.91 -7.01
C CYS A 304 3.83 5.85 -6.27
N ASN A 305 3.70 5.84 -4.94
CA ASN A 305 4.15 4.71 -4.13
C ASN A 305 3.31 3.49 -4.51
N ARG A 306 3.93 2.31 -4.59
CA ARG A 306 3.19 1.04 -4.65
C ARG A 306 2.42 0.82 -3.35
N ILE A 307 1.14 0.51 -3.44
CA ILE A 307 0.32 0.36 -2.23
C ILE A 307 0.78 -0.81 -1.34
N GLY A 308 1.31 -1.89 -1.92
CA GLY A 308 1.91 -2.99 -1.13
C GLY A 308 3.12 -2.51 -0.29
N LEU A 309 3.96 -1.63 -0.85
CA LEU A 309 5.08 -1.03 -0.11
C LEU A 309 4.57 -0.07 0.98
N VAL A 310 3.50 0.66 0.72
CA VAL A 310 2.87 1.52 1.72
C VAL A 310 2.43 0.70 2.94
N GLU A 311 1.77 -0.43 2.72
CA GLU A 311 1.34 -1.34 3.79
C GLU A 311 2.54 -1.90 4.58
N SER A 312 3.55 -2.43 3.87
CA SER A 312 4.69 -3.07 4.51
C SER A 312 5.62 -2.11 5.25
N GLU A 313 5.88 -0.93 4.69
CA GLU A 313 6.82 0.04 5.26
C GLU A 313 6.19 0.82 6.43
N LEU A 314 4.87 1.06 6.42
CA LEU A 314 4.19 1.73 7.52
C LEU A 314 3.72 0.76 8.61
N GLY A 315 3.53 -0.53 8.30
CA GLY A 315 2.98 -1.51 9.23
C GLY A 315 1.45 -1.42 9.34
N VAL A 316 0.76 -1.34 8.21
CA VAL A 316 -0.71 -1.25 8.13
C VAL A 316 -1.28 -2.21 7.09
N GLU A 317 -2.58 -2.49 7.20
CA GLU A 317 -3.36 -3.24 6.22
C GLU A 317 -4.57 -2.39 5.79
N ILE A 318 -4.66 -2.10 4.50
CA ILE A 318 -5.78 -1.38 3.90
C ILE A 318 -6.94 -2.35 3.69
N LEU A 319 -8.11 -1.91 4.13
CA LEU A 319 -9.36 -2.66 4.07
C LEU A 319 -10.25 -2.09 2.95
N THR A 320 -11.01 -2.95 2.29
CA THR A 320 -12.00 -2.53 1.27
C THR A 320 -13.36 -2.18 1.86
N ALA A 321 -13.56 -2.42 3.16
CA ALA A 321 -14.77 -2.08 3.90
C ALA A 321 -14.45 -1.77 5.36
N GLU A 322 -15.31 -0.98 6.00
CA GLU A 322 -15.21 -0.72 7.44
C GLU A 322 -15.42 -2.00 8.25
N PRO A 323 -14.61 -2.27 9.28
CA PRO A 323 -14.87 -3.37 10.18
C PRO A 323 -16.11 -3.08 11.04
N ASP A 324 -17.03 -4.04 11.14
CA ASP A 324 -18.23 -3.90 11.98
C ASP A 324 -17.88 -3.50 13.41
N ALA A 325 -18.62 -2.53 13.97
CA ALA A 325 -18.41 -1.97 15.32
C ALA A 325 -18.45 -2.99 16.48
N ASN A 326 -18.80 -4.25 16.19
CA ASN A 326 -18.87 -5.36 17.14
C ASN A 326 -17.91 -6.52 16.83
N GLY A 327 -16.98 -6.39 15.90
CA GLY A 327 -16.03 -7.47 15.53
C GLY A 327 -16.71 -8.80 15.20
N SER A 328 -17.97 -8.75 14.73
CA SER A 328 -18.85 -9.90 14.52
C SER A 328 -19.31 -9.92 13.08
N THR A 329 -18.65 -10.71 12.23
CA THR A 329 -19.15 -11.07 10.91
C THR A 329 -20.35 -12.03 11.08
N ASP A 330 -21.56 -11.48 11.13
CA ASP A 330 -22.79 -12.28 11.17
C ASP A 330 -23.47 -12.32 9.78
N GLY A 331 -23.00 -13.28 8.98
CA GLY A 331 -23.82 -14.14 8.10
C GLY A 331 -24.53 -13.53 6.88
N SER A 332 -23.91 -13.66 5.70
CA SER A 332 -24.22 -14.75 4.76
C SER A 332 -23.57 -14.49 3.39
N ASP A 333 -22.33 -14.89 3.23
CA ASP A 333 -21.88 -15.76 2.13
C ASP A 333 -20.49 -16.28 2.51
N GLU A 334 -20.28 -17.56 2.28
CA GLU A 334 -19.19 -18.36 2.83
C GLU A 334 -17.82 -17.99 2.24
N VAL A 335 -16.81 -18.19 3.09
CA VAL A 335 -15.37 -18.26 2.84
C VAL A 335 -14.65 -16.92 2.63
N ALA A 336 -14.08 -16.41 3.72
CA ALA A 336 -12.91 -15.54 3.66
C ALA A 336 -11.80 -16.15 4.52
N VAL A 337 -10.81 -16.67 3.82
CA VAL A 337 -9.57 -17.21 4.35
C VAL A 337 -8.51 -16.75 3.33
N HIS A 338 -7.42 -16.05 3.68
CA HIS A 338 -6.47 -16.46 4.70
C HIS A 338 -5.57 -15.35 5.26
N THR A 339 -5.02 -15.66 6.43
CA THR A 339 -3.77 -15.12 6.99
C THR A 339 -2.59 -15.62 6.15
N THR A 340 -1.52 -14.84 5.93
CA THR A 340 -0.15 -15.41 5.95
C THR A 340 0.93 -14.35 6.17
N THR A 341 1.85 -14.68 7.08
CA THR A 341 3.22 -14.18 7.15
C THR A 341 4.13 -15.10 6.32
N LEU A 342 4.78 -14.54 5.29
CA LEU A 342 5.99 -14.99 4.55
C LEU A 342 5.95 -16.18 3.55
N ASP A 343 6.59 -15.90 2.41
CA ASP A 343 7.03 -16.69 1.24
C ASP A 343 6.04 -17.56 0.44
N HIS A 344 4.90 -17.98 0.98
CA HIS A 344 3.90 -18.75 0.21
C HIS A 344 2.47 -18.44 0.65
N THR A 345 1.55 -18.19 -0.30
CA THR A 345 0.14 -17.95 0.02
C THR A 345 -0.54 -19.25 0.44
N VAL A 346 -0.99 -19.35 1.69
CA VAL A 346 -1.87 -20.46 2.09
C VAL A 346 -3.31 -20.04 1.79
N SER A 347 -4.19 -20.95 1.33
CA SER A 347 -5.68 -20.78 1.36
C SER A 347 -6.32 -21.88 2.21
N VAL A 348 -7.27 -21.59 3.13
CA VAL A 348 -7.95 -22.63 3.95
C VAL A 348 -9.45 -22.58 3.76
N ASP A 349 -10.07 -23.73 3.50
CA ASP A 349 -11.52 -23.87 3.49
C ASP A 349 -11.97 -24.61 4.74
N LEU A 350 -12.95 -24.06 5.47
CA LEU A 350 -13.64 -24.75 6.56
C LEU A 350 -15.07 -25.09 6.14
N GLU A 351 -15.47 -26.33 6.40
CA GLU A 351 -16.88 -26.75 6.33
C GLU A 351 -17.45 -26.73 7.75
N PRO A 352 -18.22 -25.71 8.15
CA PRO A 352 -18.62 -25.54 9.54
C PRO A 352 -19.84 -26.37 9.91
N SER A 353 -19.88 -26.82 11.16
CA SER A 353 -21.15 -26.86 11.90
C SER A 353 -21.05 -26.41 13.35
N SER A 354 -19.85 -26.24 13.93
CA SER A 354 -19.71 -25.73 15.31
C SER A 354 -18.35 -25.12 15.69
N LEU A 355 -17.42 -24.93 14.75
CA LEU A 355 -16.05 -24.45 14.99
C LEU A 355 -15.77 -23.18 14.16
N SER A 356 -15.15 -22.17 14.77
CA SER A 356 -14.45 -21.10 14.06
C SER A 356 -12.96 -21.40 14.03
N LEU A 357 -12.30 -21.16 12.89
CA LEU A 357 -10.84 -21.12 12.85
C LEU A 357 -10.39 -19.71 13.22
N GLU A 358 -9.52 -19.62 14.21
CA GLU A 358 -9.00 -18.34 14.70
C GLU A 358 -7.61 -18.04 14.13
N SER A 359 -6.78 -19.08 13.97
CA SER A 359 -5.47 -18.97 13.32
C SER A 359 -4.92 -20.34 12.92
N ILE A 360 -4.00 -20.34 11.96
CA ILE A 360 -3.11 -21.46 11.65
C ILE A 360 -1.67 -20.94 11.60
N ARG A 361 -0.72 -21.70 12.14
CA ARG A 361 0.70 -21.37 12.10
C ARG A 361 1.51 -22.62 11.78
N PHE A 362 2.42 -22.54 10.83
CA PHE A 362 3.38 -23.61 10.55
C PHE A 362 4.59 -23.45 11.48
N GLU A 363 5.01 -24.53 12.14
CA GLU A 363 6.12 -24.50 13.09
C GLU A 363 7.49 -24.45 12.39
N ASP A 364 7.56 -24.97 11.17
CA ASP A 364 8.75 -25.01 10.32
C ASP A 364 8.47 -24.42 8.93
N ARG A 365 9.55 -24.14 8.17
CA ARG A 365 9.47 -23.65 6.79
C ARG A 365 8.85 -24.72 5.87
N ILE A 366 7.87 -24.31 5.06
CA ILE A 366 7.20 -25.17 4.07
C ILE A 366 8.17 -25.49 2.93
N ARG A 367 8.27 -26.77 2.56
CA ARG A 367 9.10 -27.27 1.45
C ARG A 367 8.35 -28.32 0.63
N PRO A 368 8.41 -28.30 -0.71
CA PRO A 368 7.78 -29.31 -1.56
C PRO A 368 8.21 -30.73 -1.18
N GLY A 369 7.26 -31.65 -1.06
CA GLY A 369 7.48 -33.06 -0.73
C GLY A 369 7.72 -33.37 0.75
N GLU A 370 7.75 -32.37 1.64
CA GLU A 370 7.91 -32.57 3.09
C GLU A 370 6.56 -32.57 3.84
N ARG A 371 6.59 -33.03 5.09
CA ARG A 371 5.45 -32.92 6.02
C ARG A 371 5.81 -31.92 7.11
N VAL A 372 4.99 -30.90 7.28
CA VAL A 372 5.20 -29.80 8.23
C VAL A 372 4.12 -29.82 9.32
N GLU A 373 4.51 -29.51 10.56
CA GLU A 373 3.55 -29.39 11.67
C GLU A 373 2.87 -28.02 11.63
N ALA A 374 1.54 -28.03 11.64
CA ALA A 374 0.71 -26.83 11.71
C ALA A 374 -0.05 -26.78 13.03
N ALA A 375 0.14 -25.71 13.79
CA ALA A 375 -0.64 -25.38 14.97
C ALA A 375 -1.92 -24.66 14.56
N VAL A 376 -3.06 -25.32 14.74
CA VAL A 376 -4.39 -24.83 14.37
C VAL A 376 -5.13 -24.40 15.63
N THR A 377 -5.50 -23.13 15.72
CA THR A 377 -6.29 -22.59 16.83
C THR A 377 -7.74 -22.42 16.41
N VAL A 378 -8.64 -23.02 17.18
CA VAL A 378 -10.08 -22.98 16.92
C VAL A 378 -10.85 -22.41 18.10
N GLY A 379 -11.95 -21.72 17.79
CA GLY A 379 -12.95 -21.24 18.74
C GLY A 379 -14.21 -22.11 18.70
N ALA A 380 -14.67 -22.58 19.86
CA ALA A 380 -15.94 -23.30 19.98
C ALA A 380 -16.48 -23.28 21.42
N GLU A 381 -17.69 -23.80 21.63
CA GLU A 381 -18.19 -24.08 22.98
C GLU A 381 -17.29 -25.13 23.68
N PRO A 382 -17.27 -25.18 25.03
CA PRO A 382 -16.48 -26.17 25.74
C PRO A 382 -16.85 -27.62 25.38
N GLY A 383 -15.88 -28.37 24.86
CA GLY A 383 -16.11 -29.70 24.33
C GLY A 383 -14.88 -30.26 23.62
N THR A 384 -14.98 -31.50 23.15
CA THR A 384 -13.93 -32.14 22.35
C THR A 384 -14.37 -32.21 20.89
N TYR A 385 -13.49 -31.75 20.01
CA TYR A 385 -13.70 -31.64 18.58
C TYR A 385 -12.64 -32.43 17.83
N TRP A 386 -12.99 -32.96 16.67
CA TRP A 386 -12.01 -33.48 15.72
C TRP A 386 -11.65 -32.38 14.71
N LEU A 387 -10.40 -32.36 14.28
CA LEU A 387 -9.88 -31.53 13.20
C LEU A 387 -9.17 -32.43 12.21
N ALA A 388 -9.39 -32.24 10.91
CA ALA A 388 -8.70 -32.96 9.86
C ALA A 388 -8.15 -31.98 8.82
N ILE A 389 -6.94 -32.25 8.39
CA ILE A 389 -6.31 -31.61 7.25
C ILE A 389 -5.93 -32.74 6.29
N GLU A 390 -6.53 -32.72 5.10
CA GLU A 390 -6.42 -33.82 4.13
C GLU A 390 -6.78 -35.18 4.77
N ASP A 391 -5.84 -36.12 4.81
CA ASP A 391 -5.99 -37.46 5.39
C ASP A 391 -5.58 -37.55 6.87
N GLU A 392 -4.93 -36.51 7.41
CA GLU A 392 -4.53 -36.47 8.82
C GLU A 392 -5.65 -35.93 9.69
N ARG A 393 -5.79 -36.50 10.89
CA ARG A 393 -6.84 -36.11 11.83
C ARG A 393 -6.34 -36.09 13.25
N THR A 394 -6.69 -35.04 13.98
CA THR A 394 -6.38 -34.84 15.40
C THR A 394 -7.66 -34.49 16.18
N THR A 395 -7.54 -34.39 17.51
CA THR A 395 -8.62 -33.93 18.39
C THR A 395 -8.15 -32.78 19.25
N VAL A 396 -9.01 -31.78 19.41
CA VAL A 396 -8.77 -30.60 20.25
C VAL A 396 -9.85 -30.51 21.31
N THR A 397 -9.47 -30.17 22.54
CA THR A 397 -10.43 -29.99 23.65
C THR A 397 -10.46 -28.54 24.07
N VAL A 398 -11.62 -27.90 23.89
CA VAL A 398 -11.87 -26.54 24.38
C VAL A 398 -12.25 -26.62 25.87
N PRO A 399 -11.48 -26.00 26.77
CA PRO A 399 -11.73 -26.09 28.20
C PRO A 399 -13.02 -25.35 28.61
N LYS A 400 -13.64 -25.79 29.70
CA LYS A 400 -14.71 -25.03 30.35
C LYS A 400 -14.10 -23.87 31.14
N ASN A 401 -14.44 -22.64 30.78
CA ASN A 401 -14.11 -21.48 31.62
C ASN A 401 -14.89 -21.57 32.94
N GLY A 402 -14.24 -21.19 34.05
CA GLY A 402 -14.73 -21.42 35.42
C GLY A 402 -15.97 -20.64 35.82
N ASP A 403 -16.41 -19.68 35.00
CA ASP A 403 -17.62 -18.91 35.19
C ASP A 403 -18.65 -19.33 34.16
N GLY A 404 -19.80 -19.82 34.63
CA GLY A 404 -20.85 -20.49 33.86
C GLY A 404 -21.63 -19.59 32.89
N ASP A 405 -20.92 -18.85 32.05
CA ASP A 405 -21.46 -18.18 30.88
C ASP A 405 -21.06 -18.97 29.64
N GLY A 406 -21.97 -19.09 28.66
CA GLY A 406 -21.83 -19.87 27.43
C GLY A 406 -20.80 -19.31 26.44
N SER A 407 -19.72 -18.70 26.93
CA SER A 407 -18.65 -18.12 26.14
C SER A 407 -17.87 -19.20 25.37
N ARG A 408 -17.64 -18.94 24.07
CA ARG A 408 -16.74 -19.74 23.23
C ARG A 408 -15.32 -19.67 23.79
N GLY A 409 -14.70 -20.83 24.00
CA GLY A 409 -13.28 -20.94 24.39
C GLY A 409 -12.40 -21.18 23.17
N ARG A 410 -11.08 -20.99 23.33
CA ARG A 410 -10.08 -21.28 22.32
C ARG A 410 -9.24 -22.49 22.71
N ALA A 411 -8.85 -23.28 21.73
CA ALA A 411 -7.88 -24.34 21.92
C ALA A 411 -7.04 -24.55 20.65
N THR A 412 -5.79 -24.94 20.83
CA THR A 412 -4.83 -25.20 19.75
C THR A 412 -4.54 -26.69 19.67
N ALA A 413 -4.48 -27.23 18.46
CA ALA A 413 -4.00 -28.57 18.19
C ALA A 413 -3.00 -28.56 17.04
N SER A 414 -2.00 -29.42 17.15
CA SER A 414 -1.02 -29.62 16.08
C SER A 414 -1.46 -30.74 15.14
N ILE A 415 -1.26 -30.53 13.85
CA ILE A 415 -1.59 -31.48 12.78
C ILE A 415 -0.51 -31.44 11.70
N LEU A 416 -0.12 -32.59 11.18
CA LEU A 416 0.87 -32.69 10.10
C LEU A 416 0.20 -32.43 8.75
N VAL A 417 0.73 -31.48 8.00
CA VAL A 417 0.28 -31.13 6.64
C VAL A 417 1.30 -31.66 5.64
N SER A 418 0.83 -32.36 4.61
CA SER A 418 1.71 -32.83 3.53
C SER A 418 1.80 -31.74 2.46
N VAL A 419 3.01 -31.44 2.00
CA VAL A 419 3.24 -30.44 0.95
C VAL A 419 3.44 -31.17 -0.38
N PRO A 420 2.61 -30.92 -1.42
CA PRO A 420 2.80 -31.52 -2.74
C PRO A 420 4.19 -31.21 -3.33
N ASP A 421 4.70 -32.11 -4.19
CA ASP A 421 6.01 -31.96 -4.84
C ASP A 421 6.04 -30.82 -5.87
N ASP A 422 4.86 -30.39 -6.35
CA ASP A 422 4.63 -29.38 -7.39
C ASP A 422 4.07 -28.05 -6.84
N VAL A 423 4.28 -27.77 -5.55
CA VAL A 423 3.96 -26.46 -4.98
C VAL A 423 4.96 -25.43 -5.49
N ASP A 424 4.50 -24.54 -6.37
CA ASP A 424 5.24 -23.38 -6.86
C ASP A 424 5.22 -22.26 -5.79
N ASP A 425 4.13 -21.50 -5.66
CA ASP A 425 4.08 -20.28 -4.81
C ASP A 425 2.91 -20.23 -3.80
N SER A 426 1.94 -21.15 -3.88
CA SER A 426 0.77 -21.19 -2.98
C SER A 426 0.39 -22.61 -2.57
N LEU A 427 -0.03 -22.78 -1.31
CA LEU A 427 -0.46 -24.06 -0.74
C LEU A 427 -1.90 -23.95 -0.22
N THR A 428 -2.86 -24.56 -0.89
CA THR A 428 -4.23 -24.62 -0.36
C THR A 428 -4.39 -25.80 0.59
N VAL A 429 -4.81 -25.55 1.82
CA VAL A 429 -4.99 -26.55 2.88
C VAL A 429 -6.46 -26.57 3.30
N ARG A 430 -7.19 -27.67 3.07
CA ARG A 430 -8.58 -27.76 3.52
C ARG A 430 -8.66 -28.29 4.94
N ILE A 431 -9.29 -27.54 5.85
CA ILE A 431 -9.48 -27.95 7.25
C ILE A 431 -10.93 -28.33 7.47
N ARG A 432 -11.17 -29.53 7.98
CA ARG A 432 -12.50 -29.97 8.41
C ARG A 432 -12.53 -30.17 9.91
N GLY A 433 -13.67 -29.90 10.53
CA GLY A 433 -13.80 -30.19 11.95
C GLY A 433 -15.23 -30.23 12.43
N GLY A 434 -15.45 -30.94 13.53
CA GLY A 434 -16.74 -31.04 14.18
C GLY A 434 -16.65 -31.64 15.58
N PRO A 435 -17.75 -31.67 16.34
CA PRO A 435 -17.75 -32.28 17.66
C PRO A 435 -17.50 -33.79 17.52
N VAL A 436 -16.74 -34.41 18.42
CA VAL A 436 -16.40 -35.85 18.30
C VAL A 436 -17.65 -36.75 18.25
N GLY A 437 -18.78 -36.29 18.81
CA GLY A 437 -20.07 -37.01 18.74
C GLY A 437 -20.78 -36.95 17.39
N SER A 438 -20.32 -36.18 16.40
CA SER A 438 -20.91 -36.09 15.05
C SER A 438 -20.32 -37.08 14.04
N LEU A 439 -19.55 -38.06 14.51
CA LEU A 439 -18.79 -39.02 13.70
C LEU A 439 -19.47 -40.40 13.55
N GLU A 440 -20.78 -40.51 13.82
CA GLU A 440 -21.57 -41.72 13.54
C GLU A 440 -22.08 -41.77 12.10
#